data_AF-A0A6P1Y009-F1
#
_entry.id   AF-A0A6P1Y009-F1
#
_cell.length_a   1.000
_cell.length_b   1.000
_cell.length_c   1.000
_cell.angle_alpha   90.00
_cell.angle_beta   90.00
_cell.angle_gamma   90.00
#
_symmetry.space_group_name_H-M   'P 1'
#
loop_
_entity.id
_entity.type
_entity.pdbx_description
1 polymer ?
#
loop_
_entity_poly.entity_id
_entity_poly.type
_entity_poly.pdbx_seq_one_letter_code
_entity_poly.pdbx_strand_id
1 'polypeptide(L)'
;MHRNRKPLLFFFVYFLFSLSLFAAENGLALYVDVAARTSVEKGTVDSPFVSLEQAVAAVHNRINRRGAPVKNGKAKPVSVFLRSDVYVEEAVFLTVPIKIIGENNPVITFGENAGFVVERTSLEITGCSVKRSERFTEPRTVPVLYGSKASIALNKVAITVNEGGDAVILRNSRMTCTDTSLTSEQHAQAVLIRAEKSSLSAIRSTFSASGLVALCFDFVKTQGTLTDIGCNLAVQYTGRLAELTDSSVQMRKVRCSYTSPLFDMMDAAVIADNASKAELPESVELTGFAEVLVRR
;
A
#
# COMPACT_ATOMS: atom_id res chain seq x y z
N MET A 1 29.16 13.53 43.93
CA MET A 1 28.17 13.69 42.85
C MET A 1 28.78 13.18 41.53
N HIS A 2 28.70 11.89 41.24
CA HIS A 2 29.04 11.36 39.91
C HIS A 2 28.15 10.17 39.60
N ARG A 3 27.19 10.40 38.69
CA ARG A 3 26.08 9.52 38.38
C ARG A 3 26.54 8.58 37.26
N ASN A 4 26.82 7.32 37.62
CA ASN A 4 27.28 6.29 36.69
C ASN A 4 26.12 5.90 35.74
N ARG A 5 26.14 6.41 34.52
CA ARG A 5 25.00 6.35 33.58
C ARG A 5 25.39 5.61 32.29
N LYS A 6 25.89 4.37 32.37
CA LYS A 6 26.12 3.51 31.19
C LYS A 6 25.98 2.01 31.52
N PRO A 7 24.74 1.49 31.55
CA PRO A 7 24.53 0.16 30.94
C PRO A 7 23.33 0.10 29.98
N LEU A 8 22.46 1.12 29.94
CA LEU A 8 21.28 1.12 29.06
C LEU A 8 21.61 1.29 27.56
N LEU A 9 22.70 1.99 27.23
CA LEU A 9 23.05 2.24 25.82
C LEU A 9 23.50 0.97 25.09
N PHE A 10 24.19 0.05 25.77
CA PHE A 10 24.67 -1.20 25.17
C PHE A 10 23.55 -2.22 24.92
N PHE A 11 22.52 -2.25 25.77
CA PHE A 11 21.35 -3.09 25.55
C PHE A 11 20.52 -2.64 24.34
N PHE A 12 20.45 -1.34 24.06
CA PHE A 12 19.69 -0.81 22.92
C PHE A 12 20.34 -1.14 21.57
N VAL A 13 21.68 -1.11 21.51
CA VAL A 13 22.45 -1.46 20.30
C VAL A 13 22.36 -2.96 20.02
N TYR A 14 22.38 -3.82 21.04
CA TYR A 14 22.18 -5.26 20.87
C TYR A 14 20.75 -5.63 20.45
N PHE A 15 19.75 -4.89 20.93
CA PHE A 15 18.34 -5.12 20.54
C PHE A 15 18.04 -4.68 19.10
N LEU A 16 18.69 -3.61 18.63
CA LEU A 16 18.64 -3.20 17.22
C LEU A 16 19.35 -4.19 16.29
N PHE A 17 20.49 -4.75 16.73
CA PHE A 17 21.18 -5.81 16.00
C PHE A 17 20.40 -7.12 15.97
N SER A 18 19.74 -7.52 17.05
CA SER A 18 18.95 -8.76 17.06
C SER A 18 17.71 -8.66 16.16
N LEU A 19 17.07 -7.49 16.05
CA LEU A 19 16.00 -7.24 15.07
C LEU A 19 16.47 -7.37 13.62
N SER A 20 17.72 -6.98 13.32
CA SER A 20 18.32 -7.16 11.98
C SER A 20 18.65 -8.63 11.67
N LEU A 21 18.99 -9.43 12.69
CA LEU A 21 19.35 -10.84 12.55
C LEU A 21 18.13 -11.74 12.33
N PHE A 22 16.97 -11.44 12.92
CA PHE A 22 15.74 -12.20 12.68
C PHE A 22 15.05 -11.85 11.35
N ALA A 23 15.36 -10.69 10.74
CA ALA A 23 14.91 -10.36 9.38
C ALA A 23 15.73 -11.07 8.28
N ALA A 24 16.91 -11.59 8.63
CA ALA A 24 17.85 -12.24 7.74
C ALA A 24 17.85 -13.78 7.88
N GLU A 25 16.77 -14.38 8.40
CA GLU A 25 16.62 -15.84 8.44
C GLU A 25 16.52 -16.42 7.01
N ASN A 26 17.69 -16.64 6.39
CA ASN A 26 17.93 -17.36 5.14
C ASN A 26 17.50 -16.64 3.83
N GLY A 27 17.48 -15.31 3.80
CA GLY A 27 17.21 -14.48 2.61
C GLY A 27 18.31 -13.44 2.38
N LEU A 28 18.65 -13.16 1.13
CA LEU A 28 19.56 -12.08 0.80
C LEU A 28 18.96 -10.72 1.18
N ALA A 29 19.77 -9.86 1.79
CA ALA A 29 19.46 -8.47 2.08
C ALA A 29 20.26 -7.54 1.16
N LEU A 30 19.59 -6.53 0.60
CA LEU A 30 20.19 -5.36 -0.05
C LEU A 30 19.85 -4.11 0.76
N TYR A 31 20.72 -3.11 0.73
CA TYR A 31 20.52 -1.85 1.45
C TYR A 31 20.49 -0.68 0.47
N VAL A 32 19.60 0.28 0.73
CA VAL A 32 19.45 1.53 -0.01
C VAL A 32 19.59 2.70 0.95
N ASP A 33 20.49 3.62 0.64
CA ASP A 33 20.73 4.86 1.39
C ASP A 33 21.28 5.93 0.44
N VAL A 34 20.44 6.93 0.12
CA VAL A 34 20.76 8.02 -0.81
C VAL A 34 21.89 8.92 -0.27
N ALA A 35 22.03 9.01 1.06
CA ALA A 35 23.04 9.86 1.68
C ALA A 35 24.43 9.19 1.77
N ALA A 36 24.52 7.90 1.43
CA ALA A 36 25.75 7.14 1.55
C ALA A 36 26.81 7.64 0.55
N ARG A 37 27.89 8.21 1.07
CA ARG A 37 29.05 8.65 0.27
C ARG A 37 30.01 7.48 0.05
N THR A 38 29.57 6.48 -0.70
CA THR A 38 30.41 5.32 -1.02
C THR A 38 30.92 5.40 -2.46
N SER A 39 32.18 5.02 -2.68
CA SER A 39 32.81 5.08 -4.00
C SER A 39 32.40 3.90 -4.91
N VAL A 40 31.87 2.83 -4.31
CA VAL A 40 31.37 1.65 -4.99
C VAL A 40 30.10 1.23 -4.27
N GLU A 41 29.04 0.94 -5.02
CA GLU A 41 27.72 0.56 -4.50
C GLU A 41 27.51 -0.93 -4.73
N LYS A 42 27.43 -1.72 -3.64
CA LYS A 42 27.30 -3.19 -3.70
C LYS A 42 25.97 -3.68 -3.13
N GLY A 43 25.15 -2.77 -2.62
CA GLY A 43 23.92 -3.08 -1.88
C GLY A 43 24.18 -3.76 -0.53
N THR A 44 25.37 -3.61 0.05
CA THR A 44 25.68 -4.13 1.39
C THR A 44 25.46 -3.06 2.46
N VAL A 45 25.53 -3.44 3.75
CA VAL A 45 25.40 -2.49 4.87
C VAL A 45 26.38 -1.34 4.77
N ASP A 46 27.64 -1.62 4.42
CA ASP A 46 28.74 -0.64 4.36
C ASP A 46 28.84 0.06 3.00
N SER A 47 28.13 -0.44 1.99
CA SER A 47 28.18 0.00 0.60
C SER A 47 26.77 -0.17 -0.01
N PRO A 48 25.79 0.60 0.49
CA PRO A 48 24.40 0.51 0.02
C PRO A 48 24.27 1.05 -1.41
N PHE A 49 23.15 0.74 -2.06
CA PHE A 49 22.75 1.43 -3.28
C PHE A 49 22.24 2.83 -2.95
N VAL A 50 22.40 3.78 -3.88
CA VAL A 50 21.93 5.16 -3.70
C VAL A 50 20.53 5.38 -4.29
N SER A 51 19.92 4.34 -4.86
CA SER A 51 18.57 4.39 -5.43
C SER A 51 17.83 3.06 -5.25
N LEU A 52 16.51 3.11 -5.26
CA LEU A 52 15.67 1.91 -5.17
C LEU A 52 15.75 1.09 -6.47
N GLU A 53 15.89 1.77 -7.60
CA GLU A 53 15.96 1.22 -8.95
C GLU A 53 17.19 0.33 -9.10
N GLN A 54 18.34 0.76 -8.59
CA GLN A 54 19.55 -0.06 -8.54
C GLN A 54 19.35 -1.33 -7.71
N ALA A 55 18.70 -1.21 -6.55
CA ALA A 55 18.40 -2.37 -5.72
C ALA A 55 17.48 -3.36 -6.46
N VAL A 56 16.41 -2.87 -7.08
CA VAL A 56 15.47 -3.67 -7.87
C VAL A 56 16.17 -4.35 -9.06
N ALA A 57 17.02 -3.62 -9.79
CA ALA A 57 17.82 -4.17 -10.89
C ALA A 57 18.79 -5.26 -10.40
N ALA A 58 19.41 -5.07 -9.23
CA ALA A 58 20.28 -6.07 -8.61
C ALA A 58 19.49 -7.33 -8.18
N VAL A 59 18.27 -7.17 -7.67
CA VAL A 59 17.37 -8.30 -7.38
C VAL A 59 17.05 -9.08 -8.66
N HIS A 60 16.62 -8.40 -9.71
CA HIS A 60 16.31 -9.00 -11.01
C HIS A 60 17.49 -9.79 -11.57
N ASN A 61 18.65 -9.15 -11.68
CA ASN A 61 19.86 -9.77 -12.18
C ASN A 61 20.23 -11.02 -11.40
N ARG A 62 20.04 -11.00 -10.07
CA ARG A 62 20.41 -12.14 -9.23
C ARG A 62 19.45 -13.31 -9.35
N ILE A 63 18.15 -13.05 -9.33
CA ILE A 63 17.12 -14.10 -9.46
C ILE A 63 17.21 -14.75 -10.85
N ASN A 64 17.42 -13.95 -11.89
CA ASN A 64 17.53 -14.43 -13.26
C ASN A 64 18.85 -15.18 -13.54
N ARG A 65 19.99 -14.74 -12.96
CA ARG A 65 21.29 -15.40 -13.18
C ARG A 65 21.52 -16.65 -12.33
N ARG A 66 21.03 -16.69 -11.09
CA ARG A 66 21.39 -17.77 -10.16
C ARG A 66 20.46 -18.98 -10.22
N GLY A 67 19.34 -18.91 -10.95
CA GLY A 67 18.24 -19.86 -10.79
C GLY A 67 17.79 -19.81 -9.34
N ALA A 68 16.86 -18.90 -9.01
CA ALA A 68 16.48 -18.62 -7.62
C ALA A 68 16.34 -19.92 -6.80
N PRO A 69 16.89 -20.00 -5.56
CA PRO A 69 16.73 -21.18 -4.73
C PRO A 69 15.23 -21.44 -4.53
N VAL A 70 14.72 -22.41 -5.29
CA VAL A 70 13.33 -22.75 -5.37
C VAL A 70 13.02 -23.61 -4.15
N LYS A 71 12.24 -23.07 -3.20
CA LYS A 71 11.59 -23.90 -2.19
C LYS A 71 10.12 -24.01 -2.59
N ASN A 72 9.65 -25.22 -2.91
CA ASN A 72 8.27 -25.49 -3.34
C ASN A 72 7.83 -24.71 -4.60
N GLY A 73 8.69 -24.63 -5.63
CA GLY A 73 8.33 -24.04 -6.93
C GLY A 73 8.28 -22.51 -6.98
N LYS A 74 8.57 -21.78 -5.89
CA LYS A 74 8.56 -20.30 -5.88
C LYS A 74 9.90 -19.73 -5.39
N ALA A 75 10.37 -18.68 -6.07
CA ALA A 75 11.51 -17.89 -5.63
C ALA A 75 11.17 -17.22 -4.29
N LYS A 76 12.09 -17.28 -3.32
CA LYS A 76 11.94 -16.49 -2.09
C LYS A 76 12.09 -15.00 -2.40
N PRO A 77 11.31 -14.11 -1.76
CA PRO A 77 11.51 -12.68 -1.87
C PRO A 77 12.93 -12.28 -1.44
N VAL A 78 13.52 -11.31 -2.13
CA VAL A 78 14.75 -10.64 -1.69
C VAL A 78 14.38 -9.41 -0.87
N SER A 79 15.01 -9.26 0.30
CA SER A 79 14.78 -8.13 1.19
C SER A 79 15.61 -6.93 0.75
N VAL A 80 14.98 -5.77 0.64
CA VAL A 80 15.58 -4.46 0.38
C VAL A 80 15.29 -3.57 1.59
N PHE A 81 16.34 -3.22 2.34
CA PHE A 81 16.28 -2.33 3.48
C PHE A 81 16.48 -0.90 3.01
N LEU A 82 15.46 -0.07 3.22
CA LEU A 82 15.45 1.33 2.86
C LEU A 82 15.82 2.16 4.09
N ARG A 83 16.97 2.85 4.07
CA ARG A 83 17.52 3.59 5.21
C ARG A 83 17.30 5.10 5.15
N SER A 84 16.95 5.60 3.97
CA SER A 84 16.70 7.01 3.72
C SER A 84 15.48 7.14 2.82
N ASP A 85 14.94 8.35 2.76
CA ASP A 85 13.97 8.72 1.73
C ASP A 85 14.60 8.51 0.34
N VAL A 86 13.77 8.12 -0.61
CA VAL A 86 14.14 7.93 -2.02
C VAL A 86 13.15 8.65 -2.92
N TYR A 87 13.67 9.16 -4.02
CA TYR A 87 12.88 9.69 -5.11
C TYR A 87 13.02 8.76 -6.32
N VAL A 88 11.90 8.40 -6.91
CA VAL A 88 11.80 7.42 -7.99
C VAL A 88 11.06 8.06 -9.16
N GLU A 89 11.81 8.39 -10.22
CA GLU A 89 11.28 9.16 -11.35
C GLU A 89 10.33 8.32 -12.21
N GLU A 90 10.63 7.04 -12.42
CA GLU A 90 9.90 6.16 -13.33
C GLU A 90 9.16 5.02 -12.60
N ALA A 91 8.23 4.38 -13.31
CA ALA A 91 7.53 3.21 -12.76
C ALA A 91 8.50 2.06 -12.46
N VAL A 92 8.36 1.48 -11.26
CA VAL A 92 9.15 0.32 -10.82
C VAL A 92 8.41 -0.95 -11.20
N PHE A 93 8.84 -1.56 -12.30
CA PHE A 93 8.27 -2.82 -12.79
C PHE A 93 8.88 -4.02 -12.07
N LEU A 94 8.04 -4.80 -11.39
CA LEU A 94 8.43 -5.96 -10.60
C LEU A 94 7.88 -7.24 -11.24
N THR A 95 8.79 -8.11 -11.68
CA THR A 95 8.48 -9.49 -12.12
C THR A 95 9.15 -10.57 -11.28
N VAL A 96 9.83 -10.16 -10.20
CA VAL A 96 10.46 -11.04 -9.21
C VAL A 96 10.01 -10.64 -7.81
N PRO A 97 9.99 -11.55 -6.83
CA PRO A 97 9.43 -11.25 -5.52
C PRO A 97 10.38 -10.35 -4.73
N ILE A 98 9.87 -9.23 -4.22
CA ILE A 98 10.64 -8.26 -3.44
C ILE A 98 9.93 -7.95 -2.13
N LYS A 99 10.73 -7.80 -1.07
CA LYS A 99 10.29 -7.27 0.22
C LYS A 99 11.04 -5.97 0.52
N ILE A 100 10.33 -4.86 0.64
CA ILE A 100 10.88 -3.56 1.02
C ILE A 100 10.62 -3.34 2.52
N ILE A 101 11.66 -3.02 3.26
CA ILE A 101 11.62 -2.82 4.71
C ILE A 101 12.22 -1.45 5.03
N GLY A 102 11.42 -0.55 5.58
CA GLY A 102 11.88 0.77 5.98
C GLY A 102 12.57 0.74 7.34
N GLU A 103 13.76 1.32 7.41
CA GLU A 103 14.45 1.64 8.66
C GLU A 103 14.09 3.09 9.04
N ASN A 104 13.35 3.26 10.13
CA ASN A 104 12.87 4.57 10.64
C ASN A 104 11.85 5.30 9.75
N ASN A 105 10.96 4.55 9.08
CA ASN A 105 9.85 5.09 8.28
C ASN A 105 10.26 6.05 7.14
N PRO A 106 11.15 5.60 6.23
CA PRO A 106 11.53 6.38 5.05
C PRO A 106 10.34 6.58 4.09
N VAL A 107 10.43 7.61 3.26
CA VAL A 107 9.45 7.96 2.24
C VAL A 107 9.96 7.59 0.85
N ILE A 108 9.17 6.82 0.11
CA ILE A 108 9.33 6.59 -1.32
C ILE A 108 8.47 7.62 -2.04
N THR A 109 9.09 8.61 -2.66
CA THR A 109 8.40 9.63 -3.45
C THR A 109 8.48 9.27 -4.93
N PHE A 110 7.33 9.08 -5.56
CA PHE A 110 7.24 8.84 -7.00
C PHE A 110 7.05 10.15 -7.77
N GLY A 111 7.69 10.22 -8.94
CA GLY A 111 7.39 11.20 -9.98
C GLY A 111 5.98 11.03 -10.56
N GLU A 112 5.63 11.89 -11.51
CA GLU A 112 4.34 11.83 -12.22
C GLU A 112 4.23 10.53 -13.04
N ASN A 113 3.05 9.90 -13.06
CA ASN A 113 2.81 8.62 -13.74
C ASN A 113 3.72 7.45 -13.29
N ALA A 114 4.37 7.58 -12.13
CA ALA A 114 5.22 6.55 -11.55
C ALA A 114 4.53 5.82 -10.39
N GLY A 115 5.04 4.64 -10.08
CA GLY A 115 4.46 3.76 -9.07
C GLY A 115 5.04 2.35 -9.17
N PHE A 116 4.53 1.46 -8.34
CA PHE A 116 4.87 0.04 -8.44
C PHE A 116 3.95 -0.67 -9.42
N VAL A 117 4.53 -1.38 -10.38
CA VAL A 117 3.80 -2.25 -11.30
C VAL A 117 4.23 -3.70 -11.02
N VAL A 118 3.37 -4.43 -10.31
CA VAL A 118 3.64 -5.79 -9.84
C VAL A 118 2.95 -6.78 -10.77
N GLU A 119 3.71 -7.54 -11.55
CA GLU A 119 3.16 -8.52 -12.48
C GLU A 119 3.62 -9.94 -12.13
N ARG A 120 2.64 -10.85 -11.93
CA ARG A 120 2.86 -12.29 -11.72
C ARG A 120 3.87 -12.61 -10.61
N THR A 121 3.99 -11.73 -9.64
CA THR A 121 4.96 -11.82 -8.54
C THR A 121 4.38 -11.27 -7.24
N SER A 122 5.20 -11.15 -6.20
CA SER A 122 4.83 -10.55 -4.92
C SER A 122 5.64 -9.31 -4.57
N LEU A 123 4.96 -8.35 -3.93
CA LEU A 123 5.56 -7.18 -3.31
C LEU A 123 5.11 -7.11 -1.85
N GLU A 124 6.06 -7.13 -0.93
CA GLU A 124 5.82 -6.84 0.48
C GLU A 124 6.45 -5.48 0.82
N ILE A 125 5.70 -4.57 1.44
CA ILE A 125 6.24 -3.31 1.96
C ILE A 125 5.94 -3.24 3.46
N THR A 126 6.95 -2.94 4.25
CA THR A 126 6.81 -2.80 5.71
C THR A 126 7.50 -1.55 6.22
N GLY A 127 6.79 -0.72 7.00
CA GLY A 127 7.38 0.40 7.73
C GLY A 127 7.92 1.51 6.85
N CYS A 128 7.25 1.84 5.75
CA CYS A 128 7.60 2.94 4.85
C CYS A 128 6.37 3.80 4.55
N SER A 129 6.60 5.02 4.06
CA SER A 129 5.55 5.81 3.40
C SER A 129 5.78 5.84 1.89
N VAL A 130 4.70 5.92 1.11
CA VAL A 130 4.72 6.09 -0.34
C VAL A 130 3.93 7.35 -0.68
N LYS A 131 4.51 8.23 -1.48
CA LYS A 131 3.87 9.48 -1.88
C LYS A 131 3.94 9.66 -3.39
N ARG A 132 2.85 10.12 -3.99
CA ARG A 132 2.84 10.67 -5.36
C ARG A 132 2.01 11.94 -5.39
N SER A 133 2.46 12.93 -6.16
CA SER A 133 1.70 14.16 -6.39
C SER A 133 1.85 14.56 -7.85
N GLU A 134 0.73 14.77 -8.53
CA GLU A 134 0.69 15.12 -9.95
C GLU A 134 -0.05 16.44 -10.16
N ARG A 135 0.08 16.99 -11.37
CA ARG A 135 -0.75 18.11 -11.80
C ARG A 135 -2.16 17.59 -12.12
N PHE A 136 -3.18 18.41 -11.87
CA PHE A 136 -4.56 18.06 -12.18
C PHE A 136 -4.83 17.80 -13.68
N THR A 137 -3.92 18.26 -14.54
CA THR A 137 -3.94 18.08 -15.99
C THR A 137 -3.39 16.75 -16.45
N GLU A 138 -2.69 15.99 -15.58
CA GLU A 138 -2.06 14.75 -16.02
C GLU A 138 -3.05 13.60 -16.26
N PRO A 139 -2.74 12.70 -17.21
CA PRO A 139 -3.58 11.54 -17.49
C PRO A 139 -3.77 10.65 -16.25
N ARG A 140 -5.02 10.52 -15.80
CA ARG A 140 -5.40 9.76 -14.59
C ARG A 140 -5.40 8.23 -14.76
N THR A 141 -4.37 7.68 -15.39
CA THR A 141 -4.37 6.29 -15.87
C THR A 141 -3.44 5.35 -15.09
N VAL A 142 -2.42 5.87 -14.42
CA VAL A 142 -1.39 5.05 -13.75
C VAL A 142 -1.53 5.13 -12.22
N PRO A 143 -1.94 4.06 -11.54
CA PRO A 143 -2.02 4.06 -10.08
C PRO A 143 -0.62 4.00 -9.47
N VAL A 144 -0.48 4.48 -8.23
CA VAL A 144 0.80 4.37 -7.49
C VAL A 144 1.13 2.89 -7.16
N LEU A 145 0.11 2.03 -7.15
CA LEU A 145 0.27 0.59 -6.98
C LEU A 145 -0.65 -0.18 -7.94
N TYR A 146 -0.05 -0.83 -8.93
CA TYR A 146 -0.73 -1.72 -9.87
C TYR A 146 -0.35 -3.18 -9.60
N GLY A 147 -1.33 -4.07 -9.53
CA GLY A 147 -1.11 -5.51 -9.37
C GLY A 147 -1.85 -6.33 -10.42
N SER A 148 -1.13 -7.07 -11.26
CA SER A 148 -1.68 -8.03 -12.23
C SER A 148 -1.22 -9.45 -11.91
N LYS A 149 -2.15 -10.34 -11.54
CA LYS A 149 -1.83 -11.70 -11.06
C LYS A 149 -0.79 -11.68 -9.92
N ALA A 150 -0.89 -10.68 -9.07
CA ALA A 150 0.12 -10.34 -8.06
C ALA A 150 -0.35 -10.67 -6.64
N SER A 151 0.60 -10.76 -5.73
CA SER A 151 0.35 -10.81 -4.28
C SER A 151 1.03 -9.61 -3.60
N ILE A 152 0.25 -8.67 -3.11
CA ILE A 152 0.76 -7.45 -2.48
C ILE A 152 0.44 -7.45 -0.98
N ALA A 153 1.43 -7.18 -0.14
CA ALA A 153 1.23 -7.04 1.29
C ALA A 153 1.79 -5.70 1.79
N LEU A 154 0.95 -4.93 2.48
CA LEU A 154 1.30 -3.67 3.12
C LEU A 154 1.15 -3.82 4.64
N ASN A 155 2.19 -3.46 5.38
CA ASN A 155 2.20 -3.54 6.84
C ASN A 155 2.85 -2.29 7.43
N LYS A 156 2.11 -1.49 8.21
CA LYS A 156 2.61 -0.19 8.70
C LYS A 156 3.09 0.70 7.55
N VAL A 157 2.24 0.81 6.52
CA VAL A 157 2.53 1.61 5.32
C VAL A 157 1.52 2.74 5.22
N ALA A 158 2.00 3.94 4.89
CA ALA A 158 1.14 5.06 4.52
C ALA A 158 1.29 5.34 3.02
N ILE A 159 0.19 5.37 2.28
CA ILE A 159 0.17 5.76 0.86
C ILE A 159 -0.62 7.05 0.75
N THR A 160 0.01 8.12 0.25
CA THR A 160 -0.62 9.41 0.02
C THR A 160 -0.51 9.80 -1.45
N VAL A 161 -1.64 10.00 -2.10
CA VAL A 161 -1.73 10.37 -3.52
C VAL A 161 -2.47 11.70 -3.65
N ASN A 162 -1.91 12.63 -4.41
CA ASN A 162 -2.57 13.86 -4.83
C ASN A 162 -2.59 13.91 -6.35
N GLU A 163 -3.78 13.97 -6.95
CA GLU A 163 -4.00 13.78 -8.39
C GLU A 163 -3.53 12.42 -8.95
N GLY A 164 -3.66 12.22 -10.26
CA GLY A 164 -3.22 11.01 -10.98
C GLY A 164 -4.16 9.81 -10.92
N GLY A 165 -5.40 9.98 -10.42
CA GLY A 165 -6.46 8.97 -10.51
C GLY A 165 -6.47 7.94 -9.37
N ASP A 166 -6.77 6.69 -9.72
CA ASP A 166 -6.92 5.59 -8.76
C ASP A 166 -5.60 5.37 -7.97
N ALA A 167 -5.65 5.20 -6.65
CA ALA A 167 -4.43 4.93 -5.88
C ALA A 167 -3.91 3.50 -6.10
N VAL A 168 -4.82 2.52 -6.14
CA VAL A 168 -4.49 1.10 -6.31
C VAL A 168 -5.41 0.45 -7.33
N ILE A 169 -4.83 -0.31 -8.27
CA ILE A 169 -5.59 -1.16 -9.20
C ILE A 169 -5.10 -2.61 -9.08
N LEU A 170 -6.04 -3.53 -8.88
CA LEU A 170 -5.81 -4.97 -8.77
C LEU A 170 -6.58 -5.72 -9.86
N ARG A 171 -5.88 -6.57 -10.62
CA ARG A 171 -6.46 -7.45 -11.64
C ARG A 171 -6.01 -8.89 -11.39
N ASN A 172 -6.93 -9.76 -11.02
CA ASN A 172 -6.64 -11.16 -10.68
C ASN A 172 -5.60 -11.31 -9.56
N SER A 173 -5.63 -10.40 -8.57
CA SER A 173 -4.56 -10.24 -7.58
C SER A 173 -5.06 -10.42 -6.15
N ARG A 174 -4.13 -10.56 -5.21
CA ARG A 174 -4.41 -10.53 -3.77
C ARG A 174 -3.70 -9.34 -3.14
N MET A 175 -4.41 -8.65 -2.24
CA MET A 175 -3.84 -7.58 -1.42
C MET A 175 -4.19 -7.78 0.06
N THR A 176 -3.20 -7.59 0.93
CA THR A 176 -3.40 -7.54 2.38
C THR A 176 -2.85 -6.26 2.95
N CYS A 177 -3.64 -5.57 3.78
CA CYS A 177 -3.27 -4.34 4.48
C CYS A 177 -3.37 -4.57 5.99
N THR A 178 -2.33 -4.22 6.74
CA THR A 178 -2.34 -4.25 8.20
C THR A 178 -1.69 -2.98 8.72
N ASP A 179 -2.37 -2.29 9.65
CA ASP A 179 -1.86 -1.02 10.21
C ASP A 179 -1.49 -0.01 9.09
N THR A 180 -2.29 0.03 8.01
CA THR A 180 -1.98 0.75 6.77
C THR A 180 -2.95 1.92 6.57
N SER A 181 -2.47 3.04 6.02
CA SER A 181 -3.32 4.18 5.65
C SER A 181 -3.22 4.48 4.16
N LEU A 182 -4.36 4.66 3.49
CA LEU A 182 -4.44 5.15 2.11
C LEU A 182 -5.20 6.47 2.10
N THR A 183 -4.56 7.52 1.60
CA THR A 183 -5.16 8.85 1.42
C THR A 183 -5.06 9.27 -0.04
N SER A 184 -6.18 9.66 -0.64
CA SER A 184 -6.20 10.24 -2.00
C SER A 184 -6.99 11.54 -2.04
N GLU A 185 -6.38 12.58 -2.58
CA GLU A 185 -7.00 13.87 -2.87
C GLU A 185 -7.00 14.09 -4.39
N GLN A 186 -8.18 14.31 -4.97
CA GLN A 186 -8.35 14.49 -6.41
C GLN A 186 -9.31 15.64 -6.69
N HIS A 187 -9.03 16.45 -7.71
CA HIS A 187 -9.96 17.48 -8.19
C HIS A 187 -11.18 16.89 -8.91
N ALA A 188 -11.18 15.59 -9.22
CA ALA A 188 -12.25 14.90 -9.93
C ALA A 188 -12.74 13.68 -9.12
N GLN A 189 -12.66 12.48 -9.70
CA GLN A 189 -13.00 11.25 -9.00
C GLN A 189 -11.78 10.73 -8.23
N ALA A 190 -11.96 10.44 -6.94
CA ALA A 190 -10.98 9.77 -6.09
C ALA A 190 -11.41 8.33 -5.80
N VAL A 191 -10.74 7.35 -6.42
CA VAL A 191 -10.90 5.93 -6.09
C VAL A 191 -9.66 5.42 -5.38
N LEU A 192 -9.80 4.84 -4.19
CA LEU A 192 -8.62 4.30 -3.48
C LEU A 192 -8.22 2.95 -4.03
N ILE A 193 -9.13 1.98 -4.03
CA ILE A 193 -8.82 0.62 -4.49
C ILE A 193 -9.87 0.18 -5.50
N ARG A 194 -9.44 -0.04 -6.74
CA ARG A 194 -10.19 -0.74 -7.77
C ARG A 194 -9.69 -2.17 -7.91
N ALA A 195 -10.57 -3.15 -7.75
CA ALA A 195 -10.18 -4.54 -7.75
C ALA A 195 -11.13 -5.42 -8.57
N GLU A 196 -10.57 -6.10 -9.57
CA GLU A 196 -11.29 -7.06 -10.42
C GLU A 196 -10.75 -8.48 -10.24
N LYS A 197 -11.63 -9.47 -10.07
CA LYS A 197 -11.28 -10.90 -9.93
C LYS A 197 -10.24 -11.13 -8.82
N SER A 198 -10.32 -10.33 -7.76
CA SER A 198 -9.25 -10.20 -6.78
C SER A 198 -9.73 -10.53 -5.37
N SER A 199 -8.81 -10.52 -4.41
CA SER A 199 -9.13 -10.61 -2.98
C SER A 199 -8.41 -9.52 -2.19
N LEU A 200 -9.13 -8.79 -1.34
CA LEU A 200 -8.60 -7.76 -0.44
C LEU A 200 -8.90 -8.12 1.01
N SER A 201 -7.89 -8.02 1.88
CA SER A 201 -8.08 -8.06 3.34
C SER A 201 -7.41 -6.85 3.98
N ALA A 202 -8.14 -6.10 4.80
CA ALA A 202 -7.63 -4.95 5.52
C ALA A 202 -7.96 -5.05 7.01
N ILE A 203 -6.95 -4.81 7.85
CA ILE A 203 -7.04 -4.90 9.31
C ILE A 203 -6.41 -3.65 9.93
N ARG A 204 -7.10 -3.00 10.89
CA ARG A 204 -6.58 -1.81 11.61
C ARG A 204 -6.05 -0.74 10.65
N SER A 205 -6.84 -0.41 9.63
CA SER A 205 -6.37 0.42 8.51
C SER A 205 -7.31 1.62 8.29
N THR A 206 -6.78 2.68 7.69
CA THR A 206 -7.55 3.88 7.38
C THR A 206 -7.59 4.17 5.88
N PHE A 207 -8.75 4.61 5.40
CA PHE A 207 -9.00 4.92 4.00
C PHE A 207 -9.68 6.28 3.88
N SER A 208 -8.97 7.26 3.34
CA SER A 208 -9.45 8.63 3.21
C SER A 208 -9.44 9.07 1.76
N ALA A 209 -10.57 9.53 1.23
CA ALA A 209 -10.69 9.94 -0.15
C ALA A 209 -11.43 11.28 -0.26
N SER A 210 -10.90 12.19 -1.07
CA SER A 210 -11.51 13.49 -1.32
C SER A 210 -11.54 13.86 -2.81
N GLY A 211 -12.67 14.43 -3.24
CA GLY A 211 -12.83 14.98 -4.59
C GLY A 211 -14.26 15.37 -4.95
N LEU A 212 -14.56 15.53 -6.24
CA LEU A 212 -15.95 15.69 -6.69
C LEU A 212 -16.77 14.45 -6.37
N VAL A 213 -16.16 13.29 -6.59
CA VAL A 213 -16.69 11.98 -6.24
C VAL A 213 -15.60 11.20 -5.51
N ALA A 214 -15.93 10.48 -4.44
CA ALA A 214 -14.99 9.59 -3.76
C ALA A 214 -15.55 8.19 -3.55
N LEU A 215 -14.68 7.19 -3.73
CA LEU A 215 -14.98 5.78 -3.55
C LEU A 215 -13.78 5.06 -2.90
N CYS A 216 -13.97 4.45 -1.74
CA CYS A 216 -12.88 3.67 -1.13
C CYS A 216 -12.64 2.35 -1.89
N PHE A 217 -13.69 1.60 -2.19
CA PHE A 217 -13.58 0.25 -2.75
C PHE A 217 -14.50 0.06 -3.97
N ASP A 218 -13.92 -0.13 -5.15
CA ASP A 218 -14.64 -0.57 -6.35
C ASP A 218 -14.33 -2.04 -6.65
N PHE A 219 -15.29 -2.94 -6.41
CA PHE A 219 -15.11 -4.38 -6.51
C PHE A 219 -15.94 -4.99 -7.63
N VAL A 220 -15.25 -5.71 -8.52
CA VAL A 220 -15.85 -6.51 -9.58
C VAL A 220 -15.36 -7.95 -9.49
N LYS A 221 -16.23 -8.92 -9.21
CA LYS A 221 -15.84 -10.32 -8.99
C LYS A 221 -14.78 -10.49 -7.90
N THR A 222 -14.85 -9.66 -6.86
CA THR A 222 -13.81 -9.52 -5.84
C THR A 222 -14.36 -9.84 -4.45
N GLN A 223 -13.51 -10.45 -3.62
CA GLN A 223 -13.82 -10.74 -2.21
C GLN A 223 -13.06 -9.78 -1.30
N GLY A 224 -13.78 -9.10 -0.40
CA GLY A 224 -13.24 -8.15 0.56
C GLY A 224 -13.49 -8.56 2.01
N THR A 225 -12.49 -8.40 2.87
CA THR A 225 -12.63 -8.50 4.33
C THR A 225 -12.07 -7.25 4.98
N LEU A 226 -12.91 -6.51 5.70
CA LEU A 226 -12.59 -5.23 6.33
C LEU A 226 -12.81 -5.36 7.84
N THR A 227 -11.74 -5.29 8.63
CA THR A 227 -11.82 -5.40 10.09
C THR A 227 -11.11 -4.23 10.77
N ASP A 228 -11.81 -3.54 11.67
CA ASP A 228 -11.26 -2.40 12.42
C ASP A 228 -10.76 -1.30 11.45
N ILE A 229 -11.68 -0.77 10.66
CA ILE A 229 -11.38 0.17 9.58
C ILE A 229 -11.92 1.56 9.91
N GLY A 230 -11.08 2.57 9.76
CA GLY A 230 -11.50 3.97 9.69
C GLY A 230 -11.63 4.44 8.23
N CYS A 231 -12.69 5.17 7.92
CA CYS A 231 -12.99 5.65 6.59
C CYS A 231 -13.46 7.10 6.64
N ASN A 232 -12.92 7.95 5.77
CA ASN A 232 -13.32 9.35 5.65
C ASN A 232 -13.49 9.74 4.18
N LEU A 233 -14.70 10.17 3.83
CA LEU A 233 -15.04 10.65 2.50
C LEU A 233 -15.39 12.14 2.58
N ALA A 234 -14.59 12.97 1.92
CA ALA A 234 -14.82 14.41 1.82
C ALA A 234 -15.12 14.78 0.36
N VAL A 235 -16.40 14.91 0.02
CA VAL A 235 -16.86 14.96 -1.37
C VAL A 235 -17.71 16.17 -1.68
N GLN A 236 -17.69 16.63 -2.93
CA GLN A 236 -18.64 17.65 -3.38
C GLN A 236 -19.99 17.03 -3.76
N TYR A 237 -20.00 15.95 -4.55
CA TYR A 237 -21.24 15.39 -5.11
C TYR A 237 -21.58 13.99 -4.64
N THR A 238 -20.66 13.03 -4.70
CA THR A 238 -21.01 11.62 -4.38
C THR A 238 -19.89 10.93 -3.63
N GLY A 239 -20.25 10.18 -2.60
CA GLY A 239 -19.29 9.51 -1.73
C GLY A 239 -19.78 8.13 -1.35
N ARG A 240 -18.95 7.09 -1.57
CA ARG A 240 -19.30 5.71 -1.24
C ARG A 240 -18.15 5.00 -0.56
N LEU A 241 -18.48 4.19 0.44
CA LEU A 241 -17.52 3.26 1.03
C LEU A 241 -17.20 2.15 0.02
N ALA A 242 -18.21 1.53 -0.58
CA ALA A 242 -18.00 0.43 -1.52
C ALA A 242 -19.04 0.34 -2.64
N GLU A 243 -18.58 -0.04 -3.83
CA GLU A 243 -19.41 -0.50 -4.95
C GLU A 243 -19.08 -1.95 -5.28
N LEU A 244 -20.11 -2.80 -5.40
CA LEU A 244 -19.97 -4.24 -5.56
C LEU A 244 -20.72 -4.72 -6.82
N THR A 245 -19.98 -5.34 -7.73
CA THR A 245 -20.52 -6.07 -8.88
C THR A 245 -20.06 -7.52 -8.82
N ASP A 246 -20.98 -8.47 -8.74
CA ASP A 246 -20.69 -9.90 -8.54
C ASP A 246 -19.63 -10.16 -7.46
N SER A 247 -19.68 -9.40 -6.36
CA SER A 247 -18.62 -9.31 -5.35
C SER A 247 -19.14 -9.55 -3.94
N SER A 248 -18.26 -9.90 -3.00
CA SER A 248 -18.62 -10.05 -1.61
C SER A 248 -17.74 -9.22 -0.69
N VAL A 249 -18.32 -8.56 0.31
CA VAL A 249 -17.57 -7.86 1.35
C VAL A 249 -18.09 -8.23 2.74
N GLN A 250 -17.16 -8.53 3.64
CA GLN A 250 -17.42 -8.77 5.05
C GLN A 250 -16.82 -7.64 5.87
N MET A 251 -17.66 -6.97 6.66
CA MET A 251 -17.25 -5.82 7.46
C MET A 251 -17.40 -6.10 8.95
N ARG A 252 -16.41 -5.70 9.74
CA ARG A 252 -16.45 -5.79 11.20
C ARG A 252 -15.75 -4.58 11.80
N LYS A 253 -16.42 -3.85 12.72
CA LYS A 253 -15.87 -2.63 13.32
C LYS A 253 -15.39 -1.62 12.27
N VAL A 254 -16.25 -1.32 11.30
CA VAL A 254 -15.95 -0.32 10.25
C VAL A 254 -16.63 0.98 10.66
N ARG A 255 -15.87 2.07 10.67
CA ARG A 255 -16.37 3.43 10.88
C ARG A 255 -16.15 4.21 9.60
N CYS A 256 -17.20 4.68 8.95
CA CYS A 256 -17.05 5.58 7.81
C CYS A 256 -17.87 6.85 7.98
N SER A 257 -17.22 7.99 7.78
CA SER A 257 -17.87 9.31 7.73
C SER A 257 -17.89 9.85 6.31
N TYR A 258 -19.06 10.32 5.89
CA TYR A 258 -19.27 11.13 4.70
C TYR A 258 -19.46 12.58 5.10
N THR A 259 -18.81 13.49 4.39
CA THR A 259 -18.97 14.94 4.53
C THR A 259 -19.05 15.60 3.16
N SER A 260 -20.02 16.51 2.99
CA SER A 260 -20.15 17.33 1.79
C SER A 260 -20.54 18.76 2.16
N PRO A 261 -19.99 19.79 1.49
CA PRO A 261 -20.43 21.17 1.68
C PRO A 261 -21.76 21.47 1.00
N LEU A 262 -22.24 20.60 0.10
CA LEU A 262 -23.44 20.82 -0.69
C LEU A 262 -24.67 20.06 -0.16
N PHE A 263 -24.45 18.99 0.60
CA PHE A 263 -25.51 18.07 1.03
C PHE A 263 -25.28 17.54 2.44
N ASP A 264 -26.31 17.61 3.29
CA ASP A 264 -26.24 17.13 4.69
C ASP A 264 -26.15 15.60 4.78
N MET A 265 -26.96 14.88 4.01
CA MET A 265 -26.90 13.43 3.83
C MET A 265 -27.20 13.07 2.39
N MET A 266 -26.34 12.28 1.76
CA MET A 266 -26.56 11.74 0.42
C MET A 266 -25.91 10.37 0.26
N ASP A 267 -26.33 9.68 -0.79
CA ASP A 267 -25.86 8.37 -1.21
C ASP A 267 -26.10 7.23 -0.22
N ALA A 268 -26.05 6.01 -0.77
CA ALA A 268 -25.86 4.81 0.02
C ALA A 268 -24.37 4.62 0.31
N ALA A 269 -24.01 4.23 1.54
CA ALA A 269 -22.62 3.91 1.87
C ALA A 269 -22.09 2.75 1.01
N VAL A 270 -22.95 1.77 0.73
CA VAL A 270 -22.65 0.62 -0.13
C VAL A 270 -23.68 0.51 -1.25
N ILE A 271 -23.21 0.28 -2.47
CA ILE A 271 -24.06 -0.13 -3.60
C ILE A 271 -23.65 -1.53 -4.04
N ALA A 272 -24.61 -2.41 -4.24
CA ALA A 272 -24.35 -3.79 -4.63
C ALA A 272 -25.37 -4.27 -5.68
N ASP A 273 -24.90 -4.99 -6.71
CA ASP A 273 -25.82 -5.70 -7.60
C ASP A 273 -26.50 -6.90 -6.90
N ASN A 274 -27.47 -7.52 -7.57
CA ASN A 274 -28.18 -8.70 -7.06
C ASN A 274 -27.29 -9.94 -6.86
N ALA A 275 -26.16 -10.04 -7.57
CA ALA A 275 -25.20 -11.13 -7.42
C ALA A 275 -24.26 -10.93 -6.22
N SER A 276 -24.11 -9.69 -5.75
CA SER A 276 -23.18 -9.32 -4.69
C SER A 276 -23.69 -9.61 -3.28
N LYS A 277 -22.79 -9.66 -2.32
CA LYS A 277 -23.10 -9.85 -0.89
C LYS A 277 -22.35 -8.84 -0.03
N ALA A 278 -23.07 -8.10 0.81
CA ALA A 278 -22.47 -7.20 1.80
C ALA A 278 -22.92 -7.63 3.19
N GLU A 279 -21.99 -8.07 4.03
CA GLU A 279 -22.24 -8.42 5.43
C GLU A 279 -21.89 -7.20 6.31
N LEU A 280 -22.93 -6.52 6.80
CA LEU A 280 -22.85 -5.26 7.55
C LEU A 280 -23.49 -5.45 8.94
N PRO A 281 -22.76 -6.00 9.94
CA PRO A 281 -23.27 -6.17 11.29
C PRO A 281 -23.38 -4.82 12.02
N GLU A 282 -24.09 -4.78 13.16
CA GLU A 282 -24.29 -3.57 13.99
C GLU A 282 -22.98 -2.85 14.39
N SER A 283 -21.85 -3.57 14.39
CA SER A 283 -20.52 -2.98 14.62
C SER A 283 -20.04 -2.02 13.51
N VAL A 284 -20.82 -1.86 12.43
CA VAL A 284 -20.54 -0.92 11.34
C VAL A 284 -21.23 0.40 11.65
N GLU A 285 -20.43 1.45 11.85
CA GLU A 285 -20.88 2.80 12.18
C GLU A 285 -20.72 3.67 10.93
N LEU A 286 -21.84 4.16 10.38
CA LEU A 286 -21.87 5.00 9.18
C LEU A 286 -22.49 6.35 9.52
N THR A 287 -21.85 7.44 9.11
CA THR A 287 -22.31 8.81 9.40
C THR A 287 -22.31 9.64 8.12
N GLY A 288 -23.36 10.43 7.90
CA GLY A 288 -23.50 11.30 6.72
C GLY A 288 -24.09 10.63 5.48
N PHE A 289 -24.40 9.33 5.53
CA PHE A 289 -25.04 8.61 4.43
C PHE A 289 -26.57 8.57 4.59
N ALA A 290 -27.31 8.63 3.48
CA ALA A 290 -28.76 8.51 3.49
C ALA A 290 -29.21 7.06 3.70
N GLU A 291 -28.47 6.10 3.13
CA GLU A 291 -28.75 4.67 3.24
C GLU A 291 -27.48 3.87 3.54
N VAL A 292 -27.63 2.73 4.21
CA VAL A 292 -26.51 1.83 4.48
C VAL A 292 -26.13 1.03 3.24
N LEU A 293 -27.12 0.45 2.55
CA LEU A 293 -26.94 -0.42 1.40
C LEU A 293 -28.10 -0.28 0.41
N VAL A 294 -27.79 -0.03 -0.86
CA VAL A 294 -28.76 -0.06 -1.97
C VAL A 294 -28.44 -1.23 -2.91
N ARG A 295 -29.50 -1.91 -3.38
CA ARG A 295 -29.41 -2.98 -4.38
C ARG A 295 -29.75 -2.45 -5.79
N ARG A 296 -28.91 -2.78 -6.77
CA ARG A 296 -29.12 -2.46 -8.19
C ARG A 296 -29.38 -3.71 -9.02
#